data_AF-A0A9X3LBS3-F1
#
_entry.id   AF-A0A9X3LBS3-F1
#
_cell.length_a   1.000
_cell.length_b   1.000
_cell.length_c   1.000
_cell.angle_alpha   90.00
_cell.angle_beta   90.00
_cell.angle_gamma   90.00
#
_symmetry.space_group_name_H-M   'P 1'
#
loop_
_entity.id
_entity.type
_entity.pdbx_description
1 polymer ?
#
loop_
_entity_poly.entity_id
_entity_poly.type
_entity_poly.pdbx_seq_one_letter_code
_entity_poly.pdbx_strand_id
1 'polypeptide(L)'
;MPNNIAERGLTDREMLQLCLELEKGRCRSISNTLLETKHPQLREIYKQVFDNASSNHYLLFEIMENKGWYKTELASKEQVGKVQELMQNNLHPDNQF
;
A
#
# COMPACT_ATOMS: atom_id res chain seq x y z
N MET A 1 -2.33 26.86 -10.84
CA MET A 1 -2.30 26.22 -12.17
C MET A 1 -3.73 26.13 -12.67
N PRO A 2 -4.03 26.50 -13.93
CA PRO A 2 -5.39 26.40 -14.45
C PRO A 2 -5.78 24.92 -14.60
N ASN A 3 -6.99 24.59 -14.17
CA ASN A 3 -7.55 23.24 -14.18
C ASN A 3 -8.00 22.90 -15.61
N ASN A 4 -7.31 21.96 -16.25
CA ASN A 4 -7.43 21.56 -17.65
C ASN A 4 -8.44 20.41 -17.89
N ILE A 5 -9.36 20.18 -16.96
CA ILE A 5 -10.36 19.10 -16.99
C ILE A 5 -11.28 19.14 -18.22
N ALA A 6 -11.42 20.27 -18.91
CA ALA A 6 -12.34 20.39 -20.05
C ALA A 6 -11.77 19.90 -21.40
N GLU A 7 -10.45 19.78 -21.57
CA GLU A 7 -9.84 19.61 -22.92
C GLU A 7 -8.84 18.46 -23.04
N ARG A 8 -8.53 17.74 -21.95
CA ARG A 8 -7.64 16.57 -21.99
C ARG A 8 -8.11 15.52 -20.99
N GLY A 9 -8.45 14.34 -21.50
CA GLY A 9 -8.65 13.14 -20.68
C GLY A 9 -7.37 12.73 -19.94
N LEU A 10 -7.51 11.86 -18.94
CA LEU A 10 -6.35 11.30 -18.23
C LEU A 10 -5.49 10.48 -19.21
N THR A 11 -4.19 10.67 -19.15
CA THR A 11 -3.23 9.78 -19.81
C THR A 11 -3.21 8.41 -19.13
N ASP A 12 -2.72 7.38 -19.81
CA ASP A 12 -2.57 6.03 -19.23
C ASP A 12 -1.80 6.05 -17.91
N ARG A 13 -0.75 6.88 -17.82
CA ARG A 13 0.03 7.05 -16.59
C ARG A 13 -0.82 7.65 -15.47
N GLU A 14 -1.59 8.69 -15.75
CA GLU A 14 -2.46 9.35 -14.76
C GLU A 14 -3.60 8.44 -14.33
N MET A 15 -4.20 7.68 -15.27
CA MET A 15 -5.23 6.69 -14.95
C MET A 15 -4.69 5.57 -14.05
N LEU A 16 -3.55 4.96 -14.42
CA LEU A 16 -2.95 3.90 -13.62
C LEU A 16 -2.49 4.40 -12.25
N GLN A 17 -1.94 5.62 -12.18
CA GLN A 17 -1.61 6.25 -10.90
C GLN A 17 -2.86 6.44 -10.03
N LEU A 18 -3.97 6.91 -10.61
CA LEU A 18 -5.23 7.06 -9.89
C LEU A 18 -5.72 5.70 -9.38
N CYS A 19 -5.75 4.66 -10.23
CA CYS A 19 -6.12 3.31 -9.82
C CYS A 19 -5.24 2.77 -8.69
N LEU A 20 -3.91 2.98 -8.77
CA LEU A 20 -2.97 2.56 -7.74
C LEU A 20 -3.29 3.22 -6.38
N GLU A 21 -3.49 4.54 -6.37
CA GLU A 21 -3.83 5.26 -5.13
C GLU A 21 -5.21 4.88 -4.58
N LEU A 22 -6.19 4.57 -5.45
CA LEU A 22 -7.49 4.07 -5.04
C LEU A 22 -7.39 2.70 -4.36
N GLU A 23 -6.64 1.75 -4.93
CA GLU A 23 -6.44 0.43 -4.31
C GLU A 23 -5.66 0.53 -3.00
N LYS A 24 -4.68 1.45 -2.91
CA LYS A 24 -3.97 1.77 -1.66
C LYS A 24 -4.93 2.30 -0.59
N GLY A 25 -5.82 3.21 -0.96
CA GLY A 25 -6.88 3.72 -0.09
C GLY A 25 -7.84 2.63 0.38
N ARG A 26 -8.25 1.73 -0.52
CA ARG A 26 -9.09 0.56 -0.19
C ARG A 26 -8.39 -0.35 0.82
N CYS A 27 -7.13 -0.70 0.61
CA CYS A 27 -6.35 -1.52 1.54
C CYS A 27 -6.36 -0.92 2.95
N ARG A 28 -6.07 0.39 3.07
CA ARG A 28 -6.05 1.10 4.36
C ARG A 28 -7.43 1.13 5.04
N SER A 29 -8.49 1.34 4.27
CA SER A 29 -9.85 1.36 4.84
C SER A 29 -10.27 -0.02 5.33
N ILE A 30 -10.02 -1.07 4.54
CA ILE A 30 -10.41 -2.44 4.89
C ILE A 30 -9.59 -2.92 6.10
N SER A 31 -8.29 -2.62 6.16
CA SER A 31 -7.45 -3.04 7.29
C SER A 31 -7.97 -2.53 8.63
N ASN A 32 -8.43 -1.27 8.69
CA ASN A 32 -9.01 -0.72 9.91
C ASN A 32 -10.26 -1.50 10.33
N THR A 33 -11.20 -1.72 9.40
CA THR A 33 -12.43 -2.47 9.69
C THR A 33 -12.14 -3.94 10.06
N LEU A 34 -11.16 -4.57 9.41
CA LEU A 34 -10.75 -5.95 9.69
C LEU A 34 -10.21 -6.15 11.11
N LEU A 35 -9.54 -5.13 11.66
CA LEU A 35 -9.02 -5.15 13.04
C LEU A 35 -10.13 -4.94 14.09
N GLU A 36 -11.16 -4.18 13.75
CA GLU A 36 -12.22 -3.78 14.68
C GLU A 36 -13.50 -4.63 14.60
N THR A 37 -13.65 -5.45 13.54
CA THR A 37 -14.84 -6.29 13.36
C THR A 37 -14.88 -7.47 14.32
N LYS A 38 -16.01 -7.62 15.02
CA LYS A 38 -16.26 -8.72 15.96
C LYS A 38 -16.97 -9.92 15.32
N HIS A 39 -17.62 -9.73 14.17
CA HIS A 39 -18.40 -10.77 13.53
C HIS A 39 -17.51 -11.70 12.67
N PRO A 40 -17.37 -13.00 12.99
CA PRO A 40 -16.38 -13.87 12.35
C PRO A 40 -16.52 -14.00 10.83
N GLN A 41 -17.73 -14.18 10.32
CA GLN A 41 -17.95 -14.31 8.87
C GLN A 41 -17.65 -13.00 8.13
N LEU A 42 -18.01 -11.86 8.72
CA LEU A 42 -17.73 -10.55 8.14
C LEU A 42 -16.23 -10.27 8.13
N ARG A 43 -15.51 -10.71 9.18
CA ARG A 43 -14.05 -10.69 9.21
C ARG A 43 -13.45 -11.45 8.04
N GLU A 44 -13.96 -12.64 7.75
CA GLU A 44 -13.47 -13.45 6.64
C GLU A 44 -13.75 -12.81 5.27
N ILE A 45 -14.94 -12.21 5.10
CA ILE A 45 -15.26 -11.42 3.91
C ILE A 45 -14.26 -10.27 3.74
N TYR A 46 -13.97 -9.50 4.80
CA TYR A 46 -13.01 -8.39 4.72
C TYR A 46 -11.60 -8.86 4.39
N LYS A 47 -11.15 -10.03 4.86
CA LYS A 47 -9.84 -10.58 4.45
C LYS A 47 -9.81 -10.85 2.94
N GLN A 48 -10.84 -11.52 2.41
CA GLN A 48 -10.91 -11.83 0.97
C GLN A 48 -10.89 -10.55 0.12
N VAL A 49 -11.62 -9.51 0.56
CA VAL A 49 -11.63 -8.21 -0.14
C VAL A 49 -10.28 -7.50 -0.01
N PHE A 50 -9.62 -7.59 1.16
CA PHE A 50 -8.28 -7.05 1.38
C PHE A 50 -7.26 -7.71 0.45
N ASP A 51 -7.24 -9.04 0.39
CA ASP A 51 -6.31 -9.81 -0.44
C ASP A 51 -6.48 -9.47 -1.93
N ASN A 52 -7.72 -9.31 -2.38
CA ASN A 52 -8.02 -8.86 -3.75
C ASN A 52 -7.51 -7.43 -4.00
N ALA A 53 -7.82 -6.47 -3.12
CA ALA A 53 -7.35 -5.09 -3.26
C ALA A 53 -5.81 -5.00 -3.25
N SER A 54 -5.16 -5.76 -2.36
CA SER A 54 -3.71 -5.83 -2.24
C SER A 54 -3.07 -6.43 -3.50
N SER A 55 -3.66 -7.50 -4.04
CA SER A 55 -3.20 -8.13 -5.29
C SER A 55 -3.34 -7.17 -6.48
N ASN A 56 -4.46 -6.47 -6.60
CA ASN A 56 -4.67 -5.47 -7.66
C ASN A 56 -3.67 -4.31 -7.54
N HIS A 57 -3.45 -3.80 -6.32
CA HIS A 57 -2.44 -2.77 -6.09
C HIS A 57 -1.05 -3.25 -6.53
N TYR A 58 -0.66 -4.48 -6.18
CA TYR A 58 0.65 -5.01 -6.55
C TYR A 58 0.80 -5.13 -8.08
N LEU A 59 -0.20 -5.64 -8.79
CA LEU A 59 -0.20 -5.70 -10.25
C LEU A 59 -0.09 -4.31 -10.90
N LEU A 60 -0.84 -3.32 -10.39
CA LEU A 60 -0.75 -1.94 -10.87
C LEU A 60 0.64 -1.37 -10.63
N PHE A 61 1.22 -1.61 -9.45
CA PHE A 61 2.58 -1.21 -9.11
C PHE A 61 3.60 -1.80 -10.09
N GLU A 62 3.56 -3.12 -10.34
CA GLU A 62 4.47 -3.79 -11.28
C GLU A 62 4.33 -3.23 -12.70
N ILE A 63 3.11 -2.96 -13.17
CA ILE A 63 2.89 -2.34 -14.49
C ILE A 63 3.54 -0.96 -14.56
N MET A 64 3.36 -0.14 -13.52
CA MET A 64 3.91 1.21 -13.49
C MET A 64 5.44 1.21 -13.33
N GLU A 65 6.00 0.28 -12.56
CA GLU A 65 7.44 0.08 -12.41
C GLU A 65 8.08 -0.38 -13.73
N ASN A 66 7.51 -1.39 -14.39
CA ASN A 66 7.99 -1.90 -15.68
C ASN A 66 7.95 -0.84 -16.81
N LYS A 67 7.02 0.11 -16.73
CA LYS A 67 6.93 1.25 -17.65
C LYS A 67 7.84 2.42 -17.26
N GLY A 68 8.58 2.32 -16.15
CA GLY A 68 9.45 3.37 -15.62
C GLY A 68 8.69 4.58 -15.05
N TRP A 69 7.38 4.43 -14.79
CA TRP A 69 6.51 5.49 -14.27
C TRP A 69 6.50 5.59 -12.75
N TYR A 70 6.85 4.48 -12.09
CA TYR A 70 7.03 4.38 -10.65
C TYR A 70 8.46 3.91 -10.37
N LYS A 71 9.20 4.63 -9.54
CA LYS A 71 10.60 4.31 -9.20
C LYS A 71 10.69 3.97 -7.72
N THR A 72 11.17 2.79 -7.42
CA THR A 72 11.51 2.37 -6.06
C THR A 72 12.99 2.08 -5.97
N GLU A 73 13.55 2.27 -4.78
CA GLU A 73 14.92 1.86 -4.47
C GLU A 73 14.86 0.58 -3.66
N LEU A 74 15.67 -0.42 -4.06
CA LEU A 74 15.85 -1.61 -3.24
C LEU A 74 16.56 -1.23 -1.95
N ALA A 75 16.02 -1.68 -0.82
CA ALA A 75 16.66 -1.48 0.46
C ALA A 75 18.00 -2.22 0.53
N SER A 76 19.03 -1.56 1.05
CA SER A 76 20.32 -2.20 1.34
C SER A 76 20.20 -3.15 2.54
N LYS A 77 21.14 -4.09 2.67
CA LYS A 77 21.17 -5.02 3.82
C LYS A 77 21.31 -4.27 5.14
N GLU A 78 22.08 -3.19 5.15
CA GLU A 78 22.31 -2.33 6.31
C GLU A 78 21.01 -1.60 6.71
N GLN A 79 20.26 -1.10 5.73
CA GLN A 79 18.95 -0.48 5.98
C GLN A 79 17.95 -1.48 6.58
N VAL A 80 17.92 -2.70 6.05
CA VAL A 80 17.07 -3.78 6.60
C VAL A 80 17.48 -4.12 8.03
N GLY A 81 18.79 -4.30 8.30
CA GLY A 81 19.30 -4.60 9.64
C GLY A 81 18.95 -3.52 10.68
N LYS A 82 19.09 -2.25 10.30
CA LYS A 82 18.71 -1.11 11.16
C LYS A 82 17.22 -1.14 11.53
N VAL A 83 16.33 -1.43 10.58
CA VAL A 83 14.89 -1.51 10.85
C VAL A 83 14.57 -2.70 11.77
N GLN A 84 15.23 -3.84 11.59
CA GLN A 84 15.08 -5.00 12.47
C GLN A 84 15.47 -4.70 13.91
N GLU A 85 16.59 -4.02 14.13
CA GLU A 85 17.04 -3.58 15.46
C GLU A 85 16.02 -2.63 16.13
N LEU A 86 15.52 -1.65 15.38
CA LEU A 86 14.47 -0.74 15.89
C LEU A 86 13.20 -1.48 16.30
N MET A 87 12.78 -2.51 15.53
CA MET A 87 11.60 -3.31 15.86
C MET A 87 11.82 -4.14 17.15
N GLN A 88 13.01 -4.71 17.34
CA GLN A 88 13.36 -5.45 18.57
C GLN A 88 13.35 -4.55 19.79
N ASN A 89 13.91 -3.34 19.68
CA ASN A 89 13.92 -2.36 20.77
C ASN A 89 12.50 -1.89 21.14
N ASN A 90 11.62 -1.71 20.15
CA ASN A 90 10.22 -1.35 20.40
C ASN A 90 9.41 -2.47 21.08
N LEU A 91 9.81 -3.73 20.94
CA LEU A 91 9.17 -4.88 21.62
C LEU A 91 9.71 -5.09 23.04
N HIS A 92 10.92 -4.61 23.33
CA HIS A 92 11.60 -4.76 24.61
C HIS A 92 12.26 -3.44 25.08
N PRO A 93 11.47 -2.38 25.32
CA PRO A 93 12.02 -1.07 25.71
C PRO A 93 12.75 -1.11 27.06
N ASP A 94 12.41 -2.06 27.92
CA ASP A 94 12.95 -2.18 29.29
C ASP A 94 14.35 -2.80 29.35
N ASN A 95 14.85 -3.41 28.26
CA ASN A 95 16.19 -4.02 28.21
C ASN A 95 17.32 -3.01 27.90
N GLN A 96 17.02 -1.71 27.82
CA GLN A 96 17.99 -0.65 27.52
C GLN A 96 18.38 0.20 28.75
N PHE A 97 18.00 -0.20 29.97
CA PHE A 97 18.39 0.46 31.23
C PHE A 97 19.06 -0.51 32.21
#